data_AF-A0A7V8WAR3-F1
#
_entry.id   AF-A0A7V8WAR3-F1
#
_cell.length_a   1.000
_cell.length_b   1.000
_cell.length_c   1.000
_cell.angle_alpha   90.00
_cell.angle_beta   90.00
_cell.angle_gamma   90.00
#
_symmetry.space_group_name_H-M   'P 1'
#
loop_
_entity.id
_entity.type
_entity.pdbx_description
1 polymer ?
#
loop_
_entity_poly.entity_id
_entity_poly.type
_entity_poly.pdbx_seq_one_letter_code
_entity_poly.pdbx_strand_id
1 'polypeptide(L)'
;MRAFTVHASISAPREEVFDFVGDLAARVAYSDHYMRDFRLTRPKSHGVGAAARFMLDAPLSSTWCEIAIAESDRPRRIVERGRLWRLGRTPAVAVYEFLQDVRGLTRVELTVWTEPATLVDTLKEAVGARRWLQRQTKTALERLRLVFEEQREAPLARTDIAGYEPLKAPRFGA
;
A
#
# COMPACT_ATOMS: atom_id res chain seq x y z
N MET A 1 -1.18 -11.24 13.45
CA MET A 1 -1.42 -9.93 14.09
C MET A 1 -2.91 -9.62 14.04
N ARG A 2 -3.52 -9.20 15.16
CA ARG A 2 -4.94 -8.79 15.18
C ARG A 2 -5.17 -7.67 14.16
N ALA A 3 -6.29 -7.70 13.46
CA ALA A 3 -6.67 -6.69 12.49
C ALA A 3 -6.66 -5.27 13.07
N PHE A 4 -6.30 -4.30 12.25
CA PHE A 4 -6.54 -2.89 12.49
C PHE A 4 -7.11 -2.25 11.22
N THR A 5 -7.91 -1.21 11.42
CA THR A 5 -8.50 -0.43 10.33
C THR A 5 -8.09 1.03 10.49
N VAL A 6 -7.72 1.65 9.38
CA VAL A 6 -7.50 3.10 9.27
C VAL A 6 -8.35 3.63 8.12
N HIS A 7 -8.71 4.90 8.15
CA HIS A 7 -9.50 5.51 7.10
C HIS A 7 -9.06 6.93 6.80
N ALA A 8 -9.40 7.41 5.61
CA ALA A 8 -9.32 8.81 5.23
C ALA A 8 -10.49 9.17 4.31
N SER A 9 -10.92 10.44 4.36
CA SER A 9 -11.90 10.99 3.42
C SER A 9 -11.15 11.83 2.38
N ILE A 10 -11.40 11.55 1.10
CA ILE A 10 -10.71 12.16 -0.05
C ILE A 10 -11.73 12.91 -0.89
N SER A 11 -11.43 14.15 -1.23
CA SER A 11 -12.27 14.97 -2.11
C SER A 11 -12.08 14.64 -3.59
N ALA A 12 -12.40 13.41 -3.97
CA ALA A 12 -12.36 12.94 -5.36
C ALA A 12 -13.43 11.86 -5.62
N PRO A 13 -13.86 11.68 -6.88
CA PRO A 13 -14.77 10.61 -7.27
C PRO A 13 -14.24 9.23 -6.87
N ARG A 14 -15.13 8.37 -6.41
CA ARG A 14 -14.76 7.05 -5.87
C ARG A 14 -14.03 6.20 -6.90
N GLU A 15 -14.45 6.27 -8.15
CA GLU A 15 -13.89 5.54 -9.28
C GLU A 15 -12.44 5.94 -9.54
N GLU A 16 -12.09 7.22 -9.41
CA GLU A 16 -10.73 7.73 -9.59
C GLU A 16 -9.81 7.28 -8.45
N VAL A 17 -10.30 7.40 -7.21
CA VAL A 17 -9.56 6.94 -6.02
C VAL A 17 -9.33 5.44 -6.08
N PHE A 18 -10.34 4.67 -6.48
CA PHE A 18 -10.25 3.23 -6.67
C PHE A 18 -9.19 2.88 -7.72
N ASP A 19 -9.23 3.52 -8.89
CA ASP A 19 -8.31 3.23 -9.98
C ASP A 19 -6.88 3.56 -9.61
N PHE A 20 -6.66 4.67 -8.90
CA PHE A 20 -5.35 5.07 -8.44
C PHE A 20 -4.78 4.11 -7.39
N VAL A 21 -5.58 3.71 -6.40
CA VAL A 21 -5.14 2.76 -5.36
C VAL A 21 -4.91 1.36 -5.95
N GLY A 22 -5.75 0.96 -6.91
CA GLY A 22 -5.68 -0.31 -7.61
C GLY A 22 -4.53 -0.40 -8.62
N ASP A 23 -3.86 0.70 -8.92
CA ASP A 23 -2.63 0.73 -9.70
C ASP A 23 -1.41 0.68 -8.78
N LEU A 24 -0.84 -0.52 -8.63
CA LEU A 24 0.35 -0.73 -7.81
C LEU A 24 1.56 0.08 -8.28
N ALA A 25 1.60 0.51 -9.55
CA ALA A 25 2.68 1.38 -10.03
C ALA A 25 2.65 2.76 -9.34
N ALA A 26 1.45 3.26 -9.01
CA ALA A 26 1.25 4.56 -8.36
C ALA A 26 1.46 4.51 -6.83
N ARG A 27 1.62 3.31 -6.25
CA ARG A 27 1.76 3.09 -4.80
C ARG A 27 2.89 3.91 -4.18
N VAL A 28 3.99 4.07 -4.91
CA VAL A 28 5.16 4.83 -4.45
C VAL A 28 4.87 6.32 -4.23
N ALA A 29 3.83 6.87 -4.85
CA ALA A 29 3.48 8.27 -4.71
C ALA A 29 3.00 8.65 -3.29
N TYR A 30 2.59 7.68 -2.47
CA TYR A 30 2.03 7.93 -1.14
C TYR A 30 2.53 6.97 -0.04
N SER A 31 3.39 6.00 -0.36
CA SER A 31 3.87 4.99 0.61
C SER A 31 5.40 4.87 0.70
N ASP A 32 6.13 5.71 -0.02
CA ASP A 32 7.60 5.78 -0.08
C ASP A 32 8.29 6.01 1.28
N HIS A 33 7.61 6.61 2.26
CA HIS A 33 8.18 6.88 3.59
C HIS A 33 8.45 5.63 4.42
N TYR A 34 7.87 4.49 4.07
CA TYR A 34 8.07 3.23 4.80
C TYR A 34 8.14 1.98 3.90
N MET A 35 7.73 2.09 2.63
CA MET A 35 7.95 1.08 1.60
C MET A 35 9.13 1.49 0.72
N ARG A 36 10.31 0.93 1.00
CA ARG A 36 11.54 1.15 0.24
C ARG A 36 11.69 0.13 -0.89
N ASP A 37 12.50 0.44 -1.90
CA ASP A 37 12.83 -0.46 -3.01
C ASP A 37 11.59 -1.08 -3.69
N PHE A 38 10.54 -0.27 -3.83
CA PHE A 38 9.25 -0.70 -4.35
C PHE A 38 9.30 -0.91 -5.86
N ARG A 39 8.94 -2.12 -6.30
CA ARG A 39 8.98 -2.55 -7.70
C ARG A 39 7.81 -3.46 -8.03
N LEU A 40 7.34 -3.39 -9.28
CA LEU A 40 6.40 -4.38 -9.80
C LEU A 40 7.09 -5.72 -9.98
N THR A 41 6.43 -6.81 -9.60
CA THR A 41 6.92 -8.19 -9.89
C THR A 41 6.35 -8.73 -11.20
N ARG A 42 5.36 -8.05 -11.78
CA ARG A 42 4.69 -8.44 -13.01
C ARG A 42 4.43 -7.20 -13.88
N PRO A 43 4.32 -7.35 -15.21
CA PRO A 43 4.01 -6.22 -16.08
C PRO A 43 2.67 -5.55 -15.83
N LYS A 44 1.73 -6.33 -15.33
CA LYS A 44 0.41 -5.85 -14.95
C LYS A 44 0.51 -5.06 -13.64
N SER A 45 0.26 -3.76 -13.70
CA SER A 45 0.26 -2.88 -12.52
C SER A 45 -1.10 -2.77 -11.82
N HIS A 46 -2.20 -3.06 -12.51
CA HIS A 46 -3.56 -2.87 -11.99
C HIS A 46 -4.44 -4.12 -12.16
N GLY A 47 -5.47 -4.22 -11.33
CA GLY A 47 -6.45 -5.31 -11.34
C GLY A 47 -5.90 -6.65 -10.85
N VAL A 48 -6.75 -7.68 -10.88
CA VAL A 48 -6.41 -9.01 -10.32
C VAL A 48 -5.13 -9.58 -10.96
N GLY A 49 -4.21 -10.01 -10.10
CA GLY A 49 -2.92 -10.56 -10.49
C GLY A 49 -1.81 -9.53 -10.67
N ALA A 50 -2.09 -8.23 -10.56
CA ALA A 50 -1.04 -7.23 -10.38
C ALA A 50 -0.29 -7.49 -9.08
N ALA A 51 1.03 -7.36 -9.09
CA ALA A 51 1.86 -7.68 -7.94
C ALA A 51 3.10 -6.79 -7.84
N ALA A 52 3.51 -6.54 -6.60
CA ALA A 52 4.65 -5.69 -6.27
C ALA A 52 5.43 -6.25 -5.10
N ARG A 53 6.72 -5.90 -5.04
CA ARG A 53 7.64 -6.26 -3.97
C ARG A 53 8.34 -5.02 -3.47
N PHE A 54 8.49 -4.93 -2.15
CA PHE A 54 9.11 -3.78 -1.48
C PHE A 54 9.71 -4.23 -0.15
N MET A 55 10.52 -3.37 0.44
CA MET A 55 11.06 -3.54 1.78
C MET A 55 10.29 -2.64 2.74
N LEU A 56 9.66 -3.25 3.76
CA LEU A 56 9.14 -2.53 4.92
C LEU A 56 10.30 -2.12 5.81
N ASP A 57 10.44 -0.83 6.03
CA ASP A 57 11.53 -0.27 6.83
C ASP A 57 11.05 0.10 8.23
N ALA A 58 10.99 -0.88 9.13
CA ALA A 58 10.64 -0.65 10.52
C ALA A 58 11.89 -0.32 11.36
N PRO A 59 11.76 0.46 12.46
CA PRO A 59 12.90 0.99 13.24
C PRO A 59 13.89 -0.04 13.80
N LEU A 60 13.53 -1.32 13.86
CA LEU A 60 14.35 -2.41 14.40
C LEU A 60 14.51 -3.58 13.40
N SER A 61 14.00 -3.42 12.18
CA SER A 61 13.60 -4.54 11.34
C SER A 61 13.30 -4.08 9.92
N SER A 62 14.13 -4.46 8.96
CA SER A 62 13.78 -4.33 7.54
C SER A 62 13.28 -5.68 7.02
N THR A 63 12.07 -5.70 6.45
CA THR A 63 11.41 -6.93 6.00
C THR A 63 10.96 -6.81 4.56
N TRP A 64 11.44 -7.69 3.69
CA TRP A 64 10.89 -7.82 2.34
C TRP A 64 9.42 -8.27 2.41
N CYS A 65 8.57 -7.62 1.63
CA CYS A 65 7.16 -7.94 1.47
C CYS A 65 6.85 -8.05 -0.03
N GLU A 66 6.03 -9.03 -0.38
CA GLU A 66 5.42 -9.12 -1.71
C GLU A 66 3.91 -9.04 -1.53
N ILE A 67 3.23 -8.27 -2.38
CA ILE A 67 1.77 -8.14 -2.42
C ILE A 67 1.26 -8.44 -3.82
N ALA A 68 0.05 -8.99 -3.89
CA ALA A 68 -0.69 -9.16 -5.13
C ALA A 68 -2.16 -8.81 -4.93
N ILE A 69 -2.76 -8.18 -5.93
CA ILE A 69 -4.22 -7.97 -5.97
C ILE A 69 -4.88 -9.32 -6.22
N ALA A 70 -5.56 -9.84 -5.21
CA ALA A 70 -6.26 -11.11 -5.27
C ALA A 70 -7.70 -10.94 -5.79
N GLU A 71 -8.38 -9.88 -5.35
CA GLU A 71 -9.77 -9.56 -5.73
C GLU A 71 -9.89 -8.06 -6.00
N SER A 72 -10.70 -7.69 -6.98
CA SER A 72 -10.94 -6.31 -7.35
C SER A 72 -12.38 -6.17 -7.84
N ASP A 73 -13.21 -5.49 -7.06
CA ASP A 73 -14.62 -5.19 -7.35
C ASP A 73 -14.75 -3.68 -7.50
N ARG A 74 -14.65 -3.19 -8.74
CA ARG A 74 -14.71 -1.76 -9.03
C ARG A 74 -16.13 -1.23 -8.86
N PRO A 75 -16.36 -0.08 -8.20
CA PRO A 75 -15.39 0.81 -7.52
C PRO A 75 -15.38 0.64 -5.98
N ARG A 76 -15.76 -0.53 -5.46
CA ARG A 76 -16.11 -0.72 -4.04
C ARG A 76 -14.99 -1.32 -3.20
N ARG A 77 -14.21 -2.25 -3.76
CA ARG A 77 -13.31 -3.08 -2.95
C ARG A 77 -12.10 -3.60 -3.70
N ILE A 78 -10.95 -3.57 -3.02
CA ILE A 78 -9.71 -4.22 -3.48
C ILE A 78 -9.17 -5.09 -2.34
N VAL A 79 -8.82 -6.33 -2.64
CA VAL A 79 -8.19 -7.26 -1.69
C VAL A 79 -6.78 -7.55 -2.16
N GLU A 80 -5.81 -7.14 -1.36
CA GLU A 80 -4.40 -7.44 -1.55
C GLU A 80 -4.00 -8.58 -0.60
N ARG A 81 -3.34 -9.59 -1.15
CA ARG A 81 -2.72 -10.65 -0.36
C ARG A 81 -1.21 -10.48 -0.43
N GLY A 82 -0.59 -10.44 0.74
CA GLY A 82 0.83 -10.25 0.91
C GLY A 82 1.53 -11.44 1.57
N ARG A 83 2.84 -11.50 1.38
CA ARG A 83 3.77 -12.42 2.03
C ARG A 83 4.94 -11.64 2.60
N LEU A 84 5.16 -11.73 3.90
CA LEU A 84 6.33 -11.14 4.56
C LEU A 84 7.49 -12.14 4.60
N TRP A 85 8.64 -11.74 4.06
CA TRP A 85 9.81 -12.59 3.83
C TRP A 85 10.85 -12.57 4.96
N ARG A 86 10.67 -11.78 6.04
CA ARG A 86 11.54 -11.91 7.23
C ARG A 86 11.27 -13.20 8.02
N LEU A 87 10.23 -13.96 7.62
CA LEU A 87 9.94 -15.32 8.08
C LEU A 87 9.23 -16.21 7.03
N GLY A 88 9.19 -15.80 5.75
CA GLY A 88 8.74 -16.60 4.59
C GLY A 88 7.35 -17.26 4.63
N ARG A 89 6.55 -17.06 5.68
CA ARG A 89 5.41 -17.93 6.01
C ARG A 89 4.17 -17.22 6.53
N THR A 90 4.24 -15.92 6.77
CA THR A 90 3.11 -15.18 7.37
C THR A 90 2.27 -14.54 6.27
N PRO A 91 1.02 -15.03 6.04
CA PRO A 91 0.09 -14.37 5.15
C PRO A 91 -0.28 -13.02 5.72
N ALA A 92 -0.27 -11.99 4.87
CA ALA A 92 -0.86 -10.70 5.14
C ALA A 92 -2.05 -10.49 4.22
N VAL A 93 -3.08 -9.82 4.72
CA VAL A 93 -4.20 -9.39 3.91
C VAL A 93 -4.44 -7.92 4.19
N ALA A 94 -4.62 -7.16 3.12
CA ALA A 94 -5.03 -5.77 3.16
C ALA A 94 -6.28 -5.62 2.31
N VAL A 95 -7.35 -5.10 2.90
CA VAL A 95 -8.62 -4.84 2.23
C VAL A 95 -8.86 -3.36 2.21
N TYR A 96 -9.01 -2.84 1.00
CA TYR A 96 -9.47 -1.48 0.75
C TYR A 96 -10.96 -1.52 0.45
N GLU A 97 -11.72 -0.72 1.19
CA GLU A 97 -13.14 -0.47 0.94
C GLU A 97 -13.34 1.01 0.63
N PHE A 98 -14.09 1.27 -0.43
CA PHE A 98 -14.33 2.61 -0.95
C PHE A 98 -15.81 2.94 -0.78
N LEU A 99 -16.11 3.72 0.25
CA LEU A 99 -17.45 4.14 0.59
C LEU A 99 -17.69 5.53 0.01
N GLN A 100 -18.81 5.68 -0.70
CA GLN A 100 -19.24 6.99 -1.16
C GLN A 100 -19.91 7.73 0.00
N ASP A 101 -19.38 8.90 0.33
CA ASP A 101 -19.96 9.79 1.32
C ASP A 101 -20.96 10.75 0.66
N VAL A 102 -21.88 11.27 1.45
CA VAL A 102 -23.07 12.03 1.01
C VAL A 102 -22.72 13.36 0.33
N ARG A 103 -21.45 13.81 0.41
CA ARG A 103 -20.96 15.10 -0.10
C ARG A 103 -20.01 14.99 -1.29
N GLY A 104 -20.00 13.86 -2.00
CA GLY A 104 -19.05 13.62 -3.08
C GLY A 104 -17.62 13.36 -2.59
N LEU A 105 -17.45 13.12 -1.29
CA LEU A 105 -16.20 12.63 -0.71
C LEU A 105 -16.17 11.10 -0.82
N THR A 106 -14.97 10.55 -1.01
CA THR A 106 -14.73 9.11 -0.96
C THR A 106 -14.05 8.78 0.35
N ARG A 107 -14.69 7.96 1.18
CA ARG A 107 -14.07 7.39 2.37
C ARG A 107 -13.37 6.09 2.00
N VAL A 108 -12.05 6.09 2.11
CA VAL A 108 -11.21 4.91 1.91
C VAL A 108 -10.94 4.29 3.26
N GLU A 109 -11.38 3.06 3.47
CA GLU A 109 -11.04 2.27 4.65
C GLU A 109 -10.04 1.19 4.27
N LEU A 110 -8.97 1.09 5.04
CA LEU A 110 -7.93 0.09 4.87
C LEU A 110 -7.84 -0.77 6.11
N THR A 111 -8.26 -2.02 5.96
CA THR A 111 -8.19 -3.04 7.01
C THR A 111 -7.02 -3.97 6.72
N VAL A 112 -6.08 -4.07 7.64
CA VAL A 112 -4.88 -4.90 7.50
C VAL A 112 -4.79 -5.89 8.64
N TRP A 113 -4.51 -7.14 8.31
CA TRP A 113 -4.21 -8.18 9.29
C TRP A 113 -3.16 -9.14 8.76
N THR A 114 -2.56 -9.89 9.68
CA THR A 114 -1.69 -11.00 9.33
C THR A 114 -2.15 -12.25 10.05
N GLU A 115 -2.14 -13.38 9.36
CA GLU A 115 -2.37 -14.67 9.98
C GLU A 115 -1.03 -15.16 10.54
N PRO A 116 -0.89 -15.35 11.86
CA PRO A 116 0.38 -15.79 12.43
C PRO A 116 0.68 -17.25 12.03
N ALA A 117 1.89 -17.52 11.55
CA ALA A 117 2.37 -18.90 11.35
C ALA A 117 2.79 -19.56 12.68
N THR A 118 3.13 -18.77 13.72
CA THR A 118 3.60 -19.28 15.02
C THR A 118 3.32 -18.31 16.19
N LEU A 119 2.99 -18.85 17.37
CA LEU A 119 2.63 -18.10 18.59
C LEU A 119 3.82 -17.36 19.24
N VAL A 120 5.06 -17.81 19.03
CA VAL A 120 6.25 -17.27 19.70
C VAL A 120 6.72 -15.94 19.09
N ASP A 121 6.57 -15.75 17.77
CA ASP A 121 6.78 -14.46 17.06
C ASP A 121 5.69 -13.43 17.39
N THR A 122 4.52 -13.89 17.86
CA THR A 122 3.36 -13.06 18.14
C THR A 122 3.53 -12.24 19.42
N LEU A 123 4.39 -12.63 20.37
CA LEU A 123 4.43 -12.00 21.69
C LEU A 123 5.46 -10.87 21.86
N LYS A 124 6.63 -10.93 21.18
CA LYS A 124 7.71 -9.94 21.37
C LYS A 124 7.69 -8.77 20.38
N GLU A 125 7.15 -8.94 19.17
CA GLU A 125 7.12 -7.88 18.14
C GLU A 125 5.72 -7.26 17.89
N ALA A 126 4.62 -7.93 18.25
CA ALA A 126 3.31 -7.63 17.68
C ALA A 126 2.66 -6.30 18.11
N VAL A 127 2.91 -5.77 19.31
CA VAL A 127 2.29 -4.49 19.71
C VAL A 127 3.02 -3.31 19.07
N GLY A 128 4.36 -3.34 19.07
CA GLY A 128 5.19 -2.29 18.48
C GLY A 128 5.05 -2.25 16.96
N ALA A 129 5.20 -3.39 16.30
CA ALA A 129 5.10 -3.49 14.84
C ALA A 129 3.69 -3.15 14.34
N ARG A 130 2.63 -3.59 15.05
CA ARG A 130 1.25 -3.22 14.70
C ARG A 130 1.02 -1.72 14.79
N ARG A 131 1.37 -1.09 15.92
CA ARG A 131 1.16 0.35 16.12
C ARG A 131 1.97 1.17 15.13
N TRP A 132 3.21 0.75 14.87
CA TRP A 132 4.05 1.38 13.86
C TRP A 132 3.41 1.27 12.47
N LEU A 133 3.02 0.06 12.04
CA LEU A 133 2.39 -0.14 10.73
C LEU A 133 1.08 0.64 10.62
N GLN A 134 0.24 0.61 11.65
CA GLN A 134 -0.99 1.39 11.69
C GLN A 134 -0.73 2.89 11.50
N ARG A 135 0.32 3.44 12.13
CA ARG A 135 0.72 4.84 11.94
C ARG A 135 1.21 5.10 10.52
N GLN A 136 2.09 4.27 9.98
CA GLN A 136 2.61 4.45 8.62
C GLN A 136 1.50 4.36 7.57
N THR A 137 0.58 3.40 7.72
CA THR A 137 -0.58 3.24 6.85
C THR A 137 -1.53 4.44 6.95
N LYS A 138 -1.73 4.99 8.16
CA LYS A 138 -2.51 6.23 8.33
C LYS A 138 -1.86 7.39 7.57
N THR A 139 -0.56 7.60 7.74
CA THR A 139 0.20 8.62 7.00
C THR A 139 0.15 8.38 5.50
N ALA A 140 0.13 7.13 5.04
CA ALA A 140 -0.01 6.81 3.63
C ALA A 140 -1.38 7.23 3.07
N LEU A 141 -2.47 7.01 3.82
CA LEU A 141 -3.80 7.49 3.41
C LEU A 141 -3.91 9.02 3.46
N GLU A 142 -3.23 9.67 4.39
CA GLU A 142 -3.12 11.14 4.42
C GLU A 142 -2.37 11.67 3.18
N ARG A 143 -1.25 11.02 2.79
CA ARG A 143 -0.54 11.35 1.55
C ARG A 143 -1.36 11.08 0.31
N LEU A 144 -2.12 9.98 0.28
CA LEU A 144 -3.06 9.67 -0.80
C LEU A 144 -4.10 10.79 -0.95
N ARG A 145 -4.63 11.30 0.16
CA ARG A 145 -5.55 12.45 0.14
C ARG A 145 -4.89 13.68 -0.50
N LEU A 146 -3.65 14.00 -0.15
CA LEU A 146 -2.90 15.12 -0.74
C LEU A 146 -2.68 14.96 -2.25
N VAL A 147 -2.53 13.73 -2.75
CA VAL A 147 -2.41 13.47 -4.21
C VAL A 147 -3.62 13.98 -4.98
N PHE A 148 -4.82 13.92 -4.41
CA PHE A 148 -6.05 14.37 -5.06
C PHE A 148 -6.42 15.83 -4.73
N GLU A 149 -6.03 16.33 -3.56
CA GLU A 149 -6.46 17.66 -3.08
C GLU A 149 -5.46 18.78 -3.43
N GLU A 150 -4.18 18.48 -3.61
CA GLU A 150 -3.17 19.48 -3.99
C GLU A 150 -2.97 19.51 -5.51
N GLN A 151 -3.02 20.71 -6.10
CA GLN A 151 -2.58 20.92 -7.49
C GLN A 151 -1.05 20.79 -7.54
N ARG A 152 -0.55 19.78 -8.26
CA ARG A 152 0.89 19.49 -8.37
C ARG A 152 1.43 19.94 -9.72
N GLU A 153 2.59 20.59 -9.68
CA GLU A 153 3.32 21.03 -10.89
C GLU A 153 4.11 19.89 -11.56
N ALA A 154 4.43 18.81 -10.82
CA ALA A 154 5.24 17.70 -11.30
C ALA A 154 4.46 16.36 -11.32
N PRO A 155 4.75 15.46 -12.28
CA PRO A 155 4.10 14.16 -12.38
C PRO A 155 4.38 13.28 -11.15
N LEU A 156 3.41 12.45 -10.79
CA LEU A 156 3.52 11.53 -9.66
C LEU A 156 4.58 10.46 -9.93
N ALA A 157 5.33 10.10 -8.88
CA ALA A 157 6.25 8.99 -8.93
C ALA A 157 5.48 7.70 -9.27
N ARG A 158 5.98 6.95 -10.26
CA ARG A 158 5.46 5.65 -10.67
C ARG A 158 6.61 4.66 -10.78
N THR A 159 6.37 3.42 -10.35
CA THR A 159 7.36 2.34 -10.48
C THR A 159 7.11 1.54 -11.76
N ASP A 160 8.19 0.97 -12.31
CA ASP A 160 8.17 0.13 -13.51
C ASP A 160 8.70 -1.28 -13.23
N ILE A 161 8.59 -2.15 -14.22
CA ILE A 161 9.08 -3.53 -14.16
C ILE A 161 10.59 -3.51 -14.42
N ALA A 162 11.33 -4.24 -13.60
CA ALA A 162 12.79 -4.41 -13.63
C ALA A 162 13.61 -3.23 -13.07
N GLY A 163 14.13 -3.41 -11.85
CA GLY A 163 15.29 -2.70 -11.29
C GLY A 163 15.21 -1.17 -11.14
N TYR A 164 14.19 -0.53 -11.71
CA TYR A 164 14.03 0.91 -11.75
C TYR A 164 13.36 1.36 -10.46
N GLU A 165 14.16 1.80 -9.50
CA GLU A 165 13.65 2.49 -8.33
C GLU A 165 13.44 3.96 -8.71
N PRO A 166 12.20 4.44 -8.89
CA PRO A 166 11.94 5.78 -9.44
C PRO A 166 12.51 6.91 -8.57
N LEU A 167 12.74 6.65 -7.29
CA LEU A 167 13.32 7.61 -6.34
C LEU A 167 14.85 7.61 -6.31
N LYS A 168 15.50 6.54 -6.81
CA LYS A 168 16.98 6.43 -6.87
C LYS A 168 17.51 6.31 -8.31
N ALA A 169 16.62 6.39 -9.29
CA ALA A 169 16.99 6.35 -10.69
C ALA A 169 17.91 7.54 -11.01
N PRO A 170 19.07 7.30 -11.67
CA PRO A 170 19.89 8.39 -12.18
C PRO A 170 19.05 9.19 -13.18
N ARG A 171 18.86 10.49 -12.90
CA ARG A 171 18.18 11.44 -13.78
C ARG A 171 19.10 11.74 -14.97
N PHE A 172 19.08 10.91 -16.00
CA PHE A 172 19.78 11.21 -17.23
C PHE A 172 18.91 12.13 -18.11
N GLY A 173 19.40 13.35 -18.34
CA GLY A 173 18.84 14.31 -19.30
C GLY A 173 17.89 15.36 -18.70
N ALA A 174 18.42 16.57 -18.50
CA ALA A 174 17.69 17.83 -18.50
C ALA A 174 18.10 18.61 -19.74
#